data_AF-A0A831LS63-F1
#
_entry.id   AF-A0A831LS63-F1
#
_cell.length_a   1.000
_cell.length_b   1.000
_cell.length_c   1.000
_cell.angle_alpha   90.00
_cell.angle_beta   90.00
_cell.angle_gamma   90.00
#
_symmetry.space_group_name_H-M   'P 1'
#
loop_
_entity.id
_entity.type
_entity.pdbx_description
1 polymer ?
#
loop_
_entity_poly.entity_id
_entity_poly.type
_entity_poly.pdbx_seq_one_letter_code
_entity_poly.pdbx_strand_id
1 'polypeptide(L)'
;DKLAKDPSWDNLSKREKLQIGRQRAKLEKILGSISDLTRLPAALFIVDVMKEKIAVREAQRLGIPIFAIVDTNSNPEGIDFVIPANDDASQSIKLIVGAMVEAVAEGLGERKAERKDEAETPKRKSRRKLRKEKPDETKPVEDEKVDDDENVVDNEDSGDEEE
;
A
#
# COMPACT_ATOMS: atom_id res chain seq x y z
N ASP A 1 8.27 -10.65 24.90
CA ASP A 1 8.98 -10.89 26.18
C ASP A 1 9.80 -12.16 26.21
N LYS A 2 11.09 -12.06 25.88
CA LYS A 2 12.06 -13.15 26.05
C LYS A 2 12.84 -13.00 27.37
N LEU A 3 13.26 -11.78 27.70
CA LEU A 3 14.10 -11.51 28.89
C LEU A 3 13.41 -11.85 30.22
N ALA A 4 12.12 -11.54 30.38
CA ALA A 4 11.39 -11.85 31.62
C ALA A 4 11.07 -13.35 31.80
N LYS A 5 11.26 -14.16 30.74
CA LYS A 5 11.05 -15.62 30.75
C LYS A 5 12.37 -16.38 30.86
N ASP A 6 13.50 -15.67 30.78
CA ASP A 6 14.83 -16.25 30.88
C ASP A 6 15.20 -16.44 32.36
N PRO A 7 15.79 -17.58 32.78
CA PRO A 7 16.28 -17.78 34.14
C PRO A 7 17.29 -16.71 34.61
N SER A 8 17.94 -16.01 33.67
CA SER A 8 18.82 -14.86 33.95
C SER A 8 18.07 -13.68 34.62
N TRP A 9 16.74 -13.60 34.47
CA TRP A 9 15.92 -12.59 35.11
C TRP A 9 15.98 -12.66 36.64
N ASP A 10 16.02 -13.86 37.20
CA ASP A 10 15.97 -14.04 38.65
C ASP A 10 17.24 -13.57 39.36
N ASN A 11 18.36 -13.58 38.66
CA ASN A 11 19.66 -13.12 39.13
C ASN A 11 19.80 -11.59 39.20
N LEU A 12 18.84 -10.83 38.65
CA LEU A 12 18.86 -9.36 38.69
C LEU A 12 18.45 -8.82 40.06
N SER A 13 19.05 -7.70 40.45
CA SER A 13 18.68 -6.99 41.68
C SER A 13 17.26 -6.42 41.59
N LYS A 14 16.60 -6.22 42.74
CA LYS A 14 15.27 -5.58 42.80
C LYS A 14 15.23 -4.21 42.13
N ARG A 15 16.35 -3.46 42.16
CA ARG A 15 16.48 -2.14 41.52
C ARG A 15 16.50 -2.26 40.00
N GLU A 16 17.26 -3.21 39.46
CA GLU A 16 17.33 -3.46 38.02
C GLU A 16 16.02 -4.01 37.47
N LYS A 17 15.39 -4.98 38.16
CA LYS A 17 14.06 -5.49 37.80
C LYS A 17 13.03 -4.35 37.73
N LEU A 18 13.08 -3.41 38.67
CA LEU A 18 12.20 -2.24 38.68
C LEU A 18 12.48 -1.28 37.51
N GLN A 19 13.75 -1.01 37.20
CA GLN A 19 14.13 -0.16 36.07
C GLN A 19 13.71 -0.77 34.73
N ILE A 20 13.99 -2.06 34.53
CA ILE A 20 13.59 -2.78 33.31
C ILE A 20 12.07 -2.85 33.21
N GLY A 21 11.36 -3.08 34.32
CA GLY A 21 9.89 -3.05 34.35
C GLY A 21 9.32 -1.70 33.91
N ARG A 22 9.89 -0.58 34.39
CA ARG A 22 9.48 0.78 33.98
C ARG A 22 9.78 1.05 32.51
N GLN A 23 10.95 0.64 32.03
CA GLN A 23 11.33 0.78 30.63
C GLN A 23 10.39 -0.03 29.74
N ARG A 24 10.09 -1.28 30.11
CA ARG A 24 9.13 -2.13 29.40
C ARG A 24 7.75 -1.49 29.35
N ALA A 25 7.21 -1.01 30.47
CA ALA A 25 5.91 -0.35 30.51
C ALA A 25 5.87 0.92 29.63
N LYS A 26 6.98 1.68 29.59
CA LYS A 26 7.11 2.86 28.72
C LYS A 26 7.12 2.46 27.24
N LEU A 27 7.91 1.44 26.87
CA LEU A 27 8.00 0.96 25.50
C LEU A 27 6.68 0.37 25.02
N GLU A 28 6.00 -0.41 25.87
CA GLU A 28 4.67 -0.97 25.56
C GLU A 28 3.64 0.13 25.30
N LYS A 29 3.66 1.19 26.11
CA LYS A 29 2.74 2.33 25.93
C LYS A 29 2.98 3.09 24.62
N ILE A 30 4.23 3.20 24.17
CA ILE A 30 4.60 4.02 22.99
C ILE A 30 4.54 3.20 21.70
N LEU A 31 5.01 1.95 21.72
CA LEU A 31 5.24 1.12 20.53
C LEU A 31 4.36 -0.14 20.50
N GLY A 32 3.59 -0.43 21.54
CA GLY A 32 2.73 -1.62 21.58
C GLY A 32 1.65 -1.63 20.49
N SER A 33 1.20 -0.46 20.03
CA SER A 33 0.22 -0.38 18.94
C SER A 33 0.77 -0.82 17.57
N ILE A 34 2.09 -0.79 17.39
CA ILE A 34 2.75 -1.16 16.13
C ILE A 34 3.53 -2.47 16.23
N SER A 35 3.58 -3.11 17.40
CA SER A 35 4.39 -4.32 17.62
C SER A 35 3.94 -5.50 16.77
N ASP A 36 2.66 -5.53 16.39
CA ASP A 36 2.05 -6.62 15.64
C ASP A 36 2.20 -6.45 14.12
N LEU A 37 2.72 -5.31 13.66
CA LEU A 37 2.94 -5.03 12.24
C LEU A 37 4.17 -5.78 11.72
N THR A 38 3.96 -6.73 10.81
CA THR A 38 5.04 -7.49 10.14
C THR A 38 5.53 -6.83 8.87
N ARG A 39 4.74 -5.94 8.28
CA ARG A 39 5.02 -5.21 7.04
C ARG A 39 4.45 -3.81 7.11
N LEU A 40 4.89 -2.94 6.21
CA LEU A 40 4.32 -1.61 6.07
C LEU A 40 2.80 -1.70 5.78
N PRO A 41 2.00 -0.77 6.34
CA PRO A 41 0.57 -0.74 6.12
C PRO A 41 0.26 -0.41 4.66
N ALA A 42 -0.84 -0.97 4.15
CA ALA A 42 -1.29 -0.73 2.78
C ALA A 42 -2.04 0.59 2.59
N ALA A 43 -2.56 1.16 3.69
CA ALA A 43 -3.21 2.46 3.76
C ALA A 43 -3.10 2.98 5.19
N LEU A 44 -3.16 4.30 5.37
CA LEU A 44 -3.27 4.94 6.68
C LEU A 44 -4.58 5.70 6.79
N PHE A 45 -5.17 5.62 7.99
CA PHE A 45 -6.28 6.47 8.39
C PHE A 45 -5.80 7.47 9.44
N ILE A 46 -5.87 8.76 9.13
CA ILE A 46 -5.37 9.85 9.99
C ILE A 46 -6.55 10.67 10.51
N VAL A 47 -6.57 10.91 11.81
CA VAL A 47 -7.51 11.82 12.47
C VAL A 47 -6.73 13.08 12.83
N ASP A 48 -7.27 14.25 12.49
CA ASP A 48 -6.64 15.56 12.68
C ASP A 48 -5.28 15.69 11.97
N VAL A 49 -5.37 16.11 10.70
CA VAL A 49 -4.23 16.35 9.81
C VAL A 49 -3.32 17.46 10.32
N MET A 50 -3.88 18.46 11.00
CA MET A 50 -3.11 19.58 11.52
C MET A 50 -2.19 19.16 12.67
N LYS A 51 -2.64 18.24 13.54
CA LYS A 51 -1.81 17.67 14.61
C LYS A 51 -0.84 16.60 14.07
N GLU A 52 -1.28 15.78 13.12
CA GLU A 52 -0.52 14.61 12.61
C GLU A 52 0.26 14.85 11.30
N LYS A 53 0.84 16.06 11.14
CA LYS A 53 1.60 16.45 9.93
C LYS A 53 2.80 15.55 9.62
N ILE A 54 3.42 14.98 10.66
CA ILE A 54 4.57 14.07 10.51
C ILE A 54 4.11 12.77 9.84
N ALA A 55 2.99 12.20 10.30
CA ALA A 55 2.44 10.97 9.74
C ALA A 55 2.08 11.15 8.26
N VAL A 56 1.46 12.28 7.89
CA VAL A 56 1.14 12.62 6.48
C VAL A 56 2.40 12.65 5.62
N ARG A 57 3.46 13.34 6.09
CA ARG A 57 4.71 13.46 5.33
C ARG A 57 5.44 12.12 5.19
N GLU A 58 5.46 11.31 6.24
CA GLU A 58 6.07 9.97 6.20
C GLU A 58 5.31 9.04 5.27
N ALA A 59 3.97 9.08 5.30
CA ALA A 59 3.11 8.30 4.42
C ALA A 59 3.32 8.66 2.95
N GLN A 60 3.36 9.95 2.62
CA GLN A 60 3.67 10.45 1.28
C GLN A 60 5.05 9.97 0.81
N ARG A 61 6.06 10.05 1.68
CA ARG A 61 7.43 9.62 1.35
C ARG A 61 7.50 8.11 1.09
N LEU A 62 6.70 7.31 1.81
CA LEU A 62 6.62 5.87 1.63
C LEU A 62 5.65 5.43 0.54
N GLY A 63 4.90 6.36 -0.06
CA GLY A 63 3.89 6.08 -1.09
C GLY A 63 2.68 5.30 -0.55
N ILE A 64 2.34 5.50 0.72
CA ILE A 64 1.20 4.84 1.37
C ILE A 64 -0.04 5.74 1.19
N PRO A 65 -1.16 5.21 0.65
CA PRO A 65 -2.37 6.01 0.45
C PRO A 65 -2.98 6.44 1.78
N ILE A 66 -3.46 7.69 1.82
CA ILE A 66 -3.90 8.38 3.02
C ILE A 66 -5.40 8.68 2.95
N PHE A 67 -6.12 8.17 3.94
CA PHE A 67 -7.50 8.54 4.25
C PHE A 67 -7.47 9.44 5.48
N ALA A 68 -8.05 10.64 5.43
CA ALA A 68 -7.99 11.53 6.59
C ALA A 68 -9.25 12.34 6.82
N ILE A 69 -9.54 12.59 8.10
CA ILE A 69 -10.55 13.55 8.53
C ILE A 69 -9.94 14.95 8.46
N VAL A 70 -10.59 15.84 7.72
CA VAL A 70 -10.17 17.24 7.57
C VAL A 70 -11.27 18.13 8.11
N ASP A 71 -10.91 18.95 9.09
CA ASP A 71 -11.75 20.04 9.58
C ASP A 71 -11.34 21.39 8.95
N THR A 72 -12.12 22.44 9.20
CA THR A 72 -11.96 23.81 8.68
C THR A 72 -10.57 24.43 8.85
N ASN A 73 -9.79 23.98 9.83
CA ASN A 73 -8.45 24.48 10.14
C ASN A 73 -7.32 23.68 9.46
N SER A 74 -7.65 22.57 8.80
CA SER A 74 -6.68 21.62 8.25
C SER A 74 -6.58 21.79 6.73
N ASN A 75 -5.35 21.73 6.20
CA ASN A 75 -5.12 21.75 4.75
C ASN A 75 -5.31 20.33 4.18
N PRO A 76 -6.24 20.11 3.22
CA PRO A 76 -6.44 18.80 2.58
C PRO A 76 -5.32 18.40 1.62
N GLU A 77 -4.36 19.30 1.35
CA GLU A 77 -3.29 19.05 0.39
C GLU A 77 -2.42 17.85 0.76
N GLY A 78 -2.23 16.96 -0.22
CA GLY A 78 -1.41 15.77 -0.07
C GLY A 78 -2.10 14.61 0.67
N ILE A 79 -3.42 14.67 0.82
CA ILE A 79 -4.26 13.54 1.25
C ILE A 79 -4.99 13.00 0.03
N ASP A 80 -4.99 11.67 -0.14
CA ASP A 80 -5.63 11.03 -1.29
C ASP A 80 -7.15 10.99 -1.15
N PHE A 81 -7.64 10.68 0.06
CA PHE A 81 -9.06 10.56 0.36
C PHE A 81 -9.44 11.42 1.56
N VAL A 82 -10.08 12.54 1.28
CA VAL A 82 -10.48 13.53 2.30
C VAL A 82 -11.92 13.27 2.76
N ILE A 83 -12.10 13.21 4.08
CA ILE A 83 -13.41 13.13 4.74
C ILE A 83 -13.63 14.45 5.48
N PRO A 84 -14.49 15.36 4.97
CA PRO A 84 -14.79 16.61 5.65
C PRO A 84 -15.64 16.33 6.89
N ALA A 85 -15.09 16.52 8.08
CA ALA A 85 -15.81 16.38 9.33
C ALA A 85 -15.08 17.06 10.49
N ASN A 86 -15.81 17.29 11.59
CA ASN A 86 -15.23 17.81 12.82
C ASN A 86 -14.41 16.71 13.53
N ASP A 87 -13.12 16.96 13.74
CA ASP A 87 -12.15 16.07 14.37
C ASP A 87 -11.98 16.30 15.88
N ASP A 88 -12.41 17.42 16.43
CA ASP A 88 -12.36 17.68 17.89
C ASP A 88 -13.48 16.93 18.65
N ALA A 89 -14.60 16.62 17.96
CA ALA A 89 -15.74 15.96 18.58
C ALA A 89 -15.58 14.44 18.64
N SER A 90 -15.46 13.89 19.86
CA SER A 90 -15.34 12.44 20.07
C SER A 90 -16.50 11.62 19.48
N GLN A 91 -17.72 12.15 19.44
CA GLN A 91 -18.87 11.49 18.82
C GLN A 91 -18.74 11.42 17.29
N SER A 92 -18.23 12.48 16.66
CA SER A 92 -17.97 12.54 15.22
C SER A 92 -16.91 11.52 14.83
N ILE A 93 -15.77 11.51 15.53
CA ILE A 93 -14.70 10.53 15.30
C ILE A 93 -15.22 9.11 15.45
N LYS A 94 -15.96 8.82 16.53
CA LYS A 94 -16.52 7.46 16.76
C LYS A 94 -17.44 7.01 15.64
N LEU A 95 -18.28 7.90 15.12
CA LEU A 95 -19.19 7.58 14.03
C LEU A 95 -18.42 7.24 12.76
N ILE A 96 -17.45 8.08 12.38
CA ILE A 96 -16.66 7.91 11.15
C ILE A 96 -15.78 6.66 11.25
N VAL A 97 -15.03 6.51 12.34
CA VAL A 97 -14.19 5.34 12.58
C VAL A 97 -15.03 4.07 12.63
N GLY A 98 -16.21 4.12 13.27
CA GLY A 98 -17.15 2.99 13.32
C GLY A 98 -17.57 2.54 11.93
N ALA A 99 -18.02 3.47 11.09
CA ALA A 99 -18.39 3.17 9.70
C ALA A 99 -17.21 2.62 8.89
N MET A 100 -15.99 3.13 9.09
CA MET A 100 -14.81 2.60 8.43
C MET A 100 -14.43 1.19 8.91
N VAL A 101 -14.56 0.90 10.20
CA VAL A 101 -14.31 -0.45 10.74
C VAL A 101 -15.30 -1.45 10.15
N GLU A 102 -16.58 -1.07 10.03
CA GLU A 102 -17.62 -1.89 9.38
C GLU A 102 -17.27 -2.15 7.91
N ALA A 103 -16.90 -1.12 7.15
CA ALA A 103 -16.50 -1.26 5.74
C ALA A 103 -15.25 -2.15 5.56
N VAL A 104 -14.25 -2.01 6.44
CA VAL A 104 -13.05 -2.87 6.43
C VAL A 104 -13.40 -4.31 6.77
N ALA A 105 -14.31 -4.53 7.73
CA ALA A 105 -14.76 -5.87 8.11
C ALA A 105 -15.52 -6.55 6.97
N GLU A 106 -16.38 -5.82 6.26
CA GLU A 106 -17.10 -6.30 5.07
C GLU A 106 -16.12 -6.69 3.96
N GLY A 107 -15.19 -5.80 3.58
CA GLY A 107 -14.18 -6.09 2.55
C GLY A 107 -13.25 -7.26 2.90
N LEU A 108 -12.93 -7.44 4.20
CA LEU A 108 -12.20 -8.63 4.67
C LEU A 108 -13.04 -9.91 4.59
N GLY A 109 -14.36 -9.80 4.75
CA GLY A 109 -15.32 -10.89 4.60
C GLY A 109 -15.44 -11.35 3.15
N GLU A 110 -15.68 -10.41 2.23
CA GLU A 110 -15.76 -10.67 0.79
C GLU A 110 -14.48 -11.32 0.26
N ARG A 111 -13.32 -10.76 0.61
CA ARG A 111 -12.02 -11.33 0.20
C ARG A 111 -11.81 -12.76 0.70
N LYS A 112 -12.39 -13.13 1.85
CA LYS A 112 -12.34 -14.51 2.36
C LYS A 112 -13.32 -15.42 1.62
N ALA A 113 -14.48 -14.91 1.22
CA ALA A 113 -15.46 -15.65 0.44
C ALA A 113 -14.95 -15.92 -0.99
N GLU A 114 -14.46 -14.89 -1.69
CA GLU A 114 -13.87 -15.02 -3.03
C GLU A 114 -12.72 -16.03 -3.07
N ARG A 115 -11.85 -16.01 -2.05
CA ARG A 115 -10.75 -16.99 -1.92
C ARG A 115 -11.23 -18.43 -1.72
N LYS A 116 -12.41 -18.64 -1.12
CA LYS A 116 -13.02 -19.97 -0.97
C LYS A 116 -13.64 -20.42 -2.28
N ASP A 117 -14.33 -19.52 -2.97
CA ASP A 117 -14.96 -19.81 -4.27
C ASP A 117 -13.93 -20.07 -5.38
N GLU A 118 -12.79 -19.37 -5.37
CA GLU A 118 -11.64 -19.65 -6.25
C GLU A 118 -10.98 -21.00 -5.94
N ALA A 119 -10.99 -21.45 -4.67
CA ALA A 119 -10.49 -22.77 -4.29
C ALA A 119 -11.42 -23.91 -4.70
N GLU A 120 -12.74 -23.63 -4.82
CA GLU A 120 -13.77 -24.61 -5.19
C GLU A 120 -14.11 -24.65 -6.69
N THR A 121 -13.58 -23.75 -7.53
CA THR A 121 -13.82 -23.75 -8.98
C THR A 121 -12.69 -24.41 -9.79
N PRO A 122 -12.82 -25.67 -10.26
CA PRO A 122 -11.81 -26.29 -11.11
C PRO A 122 -12.02 -25.87 -12.57
N LYS A 123 -11.71 -24.63 -12.95
CA LYS A 123 -11.79 -24.23 -14.37
C LYS A 123 -10.58 -23.43 -14.83
N ARG A 124 -9.50 -24.14 -15.20
CA ARG A 124 -8.60 -23.69 -16.29
C ARG A 124 -7.74 -24.77 -16.99
N LYS A 125 -8.03 -26.06 -16.82
CA LYS A 125 -7.39 -27.13 -17.64
C LYS A 125 -8.14 -27.44 -18.96
N SER A 126 -9.40 -27.03 -19.12
CA SER A 126 -10.18 -27.34 -20.34
C SER A 126 -9.92 -26.39 -21.51
N ARG A 127 -9.65 -25.09 -21.28
CA ARG A 127 -9.33 -24.13 -22.36
C ARG A 127 -7.98 -24.36 -23.04
N ARG A 128 -7.06 -25.12 -22.41
CA ARG A 128 -5.72 -25.39 -22.97
C ARG A 128 -5.67 -26.64 -23.85
N LYS A 129 -6.70 -27.51 -23.81
CA LYS A 129 -6.81 -28.68 -24.70
C LYS A 129 -7.41 -28.32 -26.06
N LEU A 130 -8.41 -27.44 -26.10
CA LEU A 130 -9.09 -27.07 -27.36
C LEU A 130 -8.20 -26.27 -28.35
N ARG A 131 -7.07 -25.71 -27.89
CA ARG A 131 -6.13 -24.93 -28.73
C ARG A 131 -5.00 -25.78 -29.33
N LYS A 132 -4.92 -27.08 -29.02
CA LYS A 132 -3.82 -27.97 -29.47
C LYS A 132 -4.15 -28.86 -30.68
N GLU A 133 -5.38 -28.82 -31.22
CA GLU A 133 -5.85 -29.78 -32.24
C GLU A 133 -6.02 -29.22 -33.67
N LYS A 134 -5.50 -28.03 -34.01
CA LYS A 134 -5.40 -27.63 -35.43
C LYS A 134 -3.94 -27.77 -35.90
N PRO A 135 -3.62 -28.71 -36.82
CA PRO A 135 -2.32 -28.81 -37.44
C PRO A 135 -2.13 -27.77 -38.56
N ASP A 136 -0.85 -27.54 -38.82
CA ASP A 136 -0.17 -26.59 -39.68
C ASP A 136 -0.26 -26.99 -41.17
N GLU A 137 -0.66 -26.08 -42.06
CA GLU A 137 -0.41 -26.15 -43.51
C GLU A 137 0.21 -24.83 -43.95
N THR A 138 1.38 -24.94 -44.61
CA THR A 138 2.25 -23.82 -44.99
C THR A 138 2.34 -23.67 -46.52
N LYS A 139 2.58 -22.40 -46.94
CA LYS A 139 3.27 -21.88 -48.15
C LYS A 139 2.41 -21.44 -49.38
N PRO A 140 2.92 -20.54 -50.27
CA PRO A 140 3.70 -19.30 -50.06
C PRO A 140 3.42 -18.14 -51.10
N VAL A 141 4.06 -16.96 -50.88
CA VAL A 141 4.44 -15.80 -51.76
C VAL A 141 3.43 -15.16 -52.76
N GLU A 142 3.33 -13.82 -52.75
CA GLU A 142 3.52 -12.97 -53.95
C GLU A 142 3.79 -11.49 -53.59
N ASP A 143 4.80 -10.93 -54.26
CA ASP A 143 5.26 -9.54 -54.27
C ASP A 143 4.25 -8.60 -54.94
N GLU A 144 4.17 -7.34 -54.51
CA GLU A 144 4.03 -6.23 -55.45
C GLU A 144 4.57 -4.91 -54.86
N LYS A 145 5.63 -4.41 -55.50
CA LYS A 145 6.10 -3.01 -55.43
C LYS A 145 5.26 -2.17 -56.38
N VAL A 146 4.96 -0.93 -56.01
CA VAL A 146 4.89 0.18 -56.97
C VAL A 146 5.57 1.40 -56.33
N ASP A 147 6.54 1.92 -57.07
CA ASP A 147 7.41 3.07 -56.82
C ASP A 147 6.74 4.43 -57.15
N ASP A 148 7.53 5.49 -56.97
CA ASP A 148 7.42 6.88 -57.47
C ASP A 148 6.63 7.86 -56.56
N ASP A 149 7.13 9.05 -56.18
CA ASP A 149 8.25 9.84 -56.68
C ASP A 149 8.68 10.93 -55.64
N GLU A 150 9.87 11.46 -55.90
CA GLU A 150 10.75 12.44 -55.25
C GLU A 150 10.15 13.67 -54.53
N ASN A 151 10.82 14.10 -53.44
CA ASN A 151 11.60 15.35 -53.51
C ASN A 151 12.70 15.41 -52.43
N VAL A 152 13.93 15.59 -52.90
CA VAL A 152 15.18 15.84 -52.18
C VAL A 152 15.35 17.34 -52.00
N VAL A 153 15.67 17.82 -50.80
CA VAL A 153 16.61 18.95 -50.65
C VAL A 153 17.45 18.75 -49.39
N ASP A 154 18.74 18.53 -49.63
CA ASP A 154 19.84 18.57 -48.67
C ASP A 154 19.96 19.94 -47.99
N ASN A 155 20.38 19.96 -46.73
CA ASN A 155 21.53 20.78 -46.37
C ASN A 155 22.18 20.27 -45.08
N GLU A 156 23.43 19.81 -45.26
CA GLU A 156 24.47 19.71 -44.25
C GLU A 156 24.75 21.09 -43.64
N ASP A 157 24.96 21.17 -42.34
CA ASP A 157 26.18 21.82 -41.82
C ASP A 157 26.51 21.29 -40.42
N SER A 158 27.77 20.89 -40.30
CA SER A 158 28.67 20.76 -39.14
C SER A 158 28.21 21.56 -37.90
N GLY A 159 28.33 21.07 -36.68
CA GLY A 159 29.59 20.65 -36.07
C GLY A 159 30.27 21.87 -35.45
N ASP A 160 30.17 22.04 -34.13
CA ASP A 160 31.23 22.69 -33.35
C ASP A 160 31.17 22.22 -31.89
N GLU A 161 32.32 21.68 -31.49
CA GLU A 161 32.74 21.38 -30.13
C GLU A 161 33.14 22.67 -29.39
N GLU A 162 33.51 22.52 -28.11
CA GLU A 162 34.10 23.52 -27.19
C GLU A 162 33.09 24.43 -26.45
N GLU A 163 33.11 24.61 -25.12
CA GLU A 163 34.06 24.40 -24.01
C GLU A 163 33.33 23.90 -22.75
#